data_AF-A0AB32T8B5-F1
#
_entry.id   AF-A0AB32T8B5-F1
#
_cell.length_a   1.000
_cell.length_b   1.000
_cell.length_c   1.000
_cell.angle_alpha   90.00
_cell.angle_beta   90.00
_cell.angle_gamma   90.00
#
_symmetry.space_group_name_H-M   'P 1'
#
loop_
_entity.id
_entity.type
_entity.pdbx_description
1 polymer ?
#
loop_
_entity_poly.entity_id
_entity_poly.type
_entity_poly.pdbx_seq_one_letter_code
_entity_poly.pdbx_strand_id
1 'polypeptide(L)'
;MDQADMEDVEEEEEDAEEDNSKARQLTRQMMQNPQILAALQERLDGLVGSPSGYMESLPKVVKRRVNALKNLQVKCDHIEAKFYEEVHELERKYAALYQPLFDKRSEIVRAAYEPTDEECEWKKEAENRRSFKIFINNSDGSSSRTKTNGKQK
;
A
#
# COMPACT_ATOMS: atom_id res chain seq x y z
N MET A 1 -10.46 -7.59 -8.11
CA MET A 1 -11.78 -7.86 -7.51
C MET A 1 -11.50 -8.73 -6.30
N ASP A 2 -11.38 -8.08 -5.14
CA ASP A 2 -11.58 -8.63 -3.79
C ASP A 2 -11.66 -7.38 -2.89
N GLN A 3 -12.88 -7.03 -2.51
CA GLN A 3 -13.23 -5.93 -1.60
C GLN A 3 -13.85 -6.60 -0.37
N ALA A 4 -13.06 -6.86 0.67
CA ALA A 4 -13.55 -7.21 2.00
C ALA A 4 -12.39 -7.22 3.00
N ASP A 5 -11.88 -6.05 3.36
CA ASP A 5 -11.23 -5.86 4.66
C ASP A 5 -11.26 -4.36 4.98
N MET A 6 -12.39 -3.92 5.53
CA MET A 6 -12.51 -2.62 6.17
C MET A 6 -12.63 -2.93 7.66
N GLU A 7 -11.49 -2.85 8.35
CA GLU A 7 -11.42 -2.96 9.81
C GLU A 7 -12.36 -1.91 10.42
N ASP A 8 -13.36 -2.39 11.15
CA ASP A 8 -14.27 -1.59 11.97
C ASP A 8 -13.43 -1.07 13.15
N VAL A 9 -12.81 0.11 12.97
CA VAL A 9 -12.18 0.86 14.05
C VAL A 9 -13.32 1.52 14.82
N GLU A 10 -13.81 0.82 15.84
CA GLU A 10 -14.62 1.44 16.90
C GLU A 10 -13.71 2.41 17.68
N GLU A 11 -13.66 3.68 17.25
CA GLU A 11 -13.11 4.76 18.06
C GLU A 11 -14.08 5.03 19.23
N GLU A 12 -13.77 4.45 20.39
CA GLU A 12 -14.26 4.93 21.69
C GLU A 12 -13.67 6.34 21.93
N GLU A 13 -14.38 7.39 21.52
CA GLU A 13 -14.05 8.75 21.95
C GLU A 13 -14.56 8.99 23.37
N GLU A 14 -13.62 9.05 24.31
CA GLU A 14 -13.78 9.51 25.67
C GLU A 14 -14.41 10.91 25.75
N ASP A 15 -15.32 11.05 26.71
CA ASP A 15 -16.12 12.24 27.01
C ASP A 15 -15.30 13.54 27.17
N ALA A 16 -15.27 14.33 26.10
CA ALA A 16 -15.08 15.76 26.15
C ALA A 16 -16.16 16.45 25.30
N GLU A 17 -16.73 17.55 25.81
CA GLU A 17 -17.41 18.60 25.04
C GLU A 17 -18.94 18.56 24.85
N GLU A 18 -19.69 19.06 25.85
CA GLU A 18 -21.12 19.41 25.67
C GLU A 18 -21.35 20.47 24.57
N ASP A 19 -20.37 21.36 24.32
CA ASP A 19 -20.49 22.46 23.35
C ASP A 19 -20.28 22.02 21.88
N ASN A 20 -19.74 20.81 21.67
CA ASN A 20 -19.46 20.24 20.34
C ASN A 20 -20.61 19.34 19.82
N SER A 21 -21.56 18.99 20.69
CA SER A 21 -22.66 18.07 20.36
C SER A 21 -23.56 18.59 19.22
N LYS A 22 -23.90 19.89 19.23
CA LYS A 22 -24.73 20.52 18.19
C LYS A 22 -24.01 20.64 16.87
N ALA A 23 -22.71 20.96 16.88
CA ALA A 23 -21.89 21.04 15.68
C ALA A 23 -21.71 19.66 15.04
N ARG A 24 -21.46 18.62 15.86
CA ARG A 24 -21.44 17.22 15.42
C ARG A 24 -22.79 16.76 14.87
N GLN A 25 -23.90 17.09 15.54
CA GLN A 25 -25.24 16.73 15.09
C GLN A 25 -25.62 17.42 13.78
N LEU A 26 -25.29 18.72 13.64
CA LEU A 26 -25.50 19.46 12.39
C LEU A 26 -24.63 18.89 11.26
N THR A 27 -23.36 18.58 11.53
CA THR A 27 -22.47 17.93 10.56
C THR A 27 -23.03 16.58 10.12
N ARG A 28 -23.53 15.77 11.05
CA ARG A 28 -24.17 14.47 10.76
C ARG A 28 -25.43 14.64 9.90
N GLN A 29 -26.28 15.63 10.19
CA GLN A 29 -27.45 15.95 9.36
C GLN A 29 -27.07 16.45 7.96
N MET A 30 -26.01 17.25 7.84
CA MET A 30 -25.50 17.73 6.56
C MET A 30 -24.93 16.58 5.70
N MET A 31 -24.20 15.65 6.33
CA MET A 31 -23.69 14.46 5.65
C MET A 31 -24.80 13.46 5.27
N GLN A 32 -25.95 13.48 5.95
CA GLN A 32 -27.11 12.66 5.59
C GLN A 32 -27.97 13.26 4.45
N ASN A 33 -27.71 14.51 4.04
CA ASN A 33 -28.45 15.16 2.98
C ASN A 33 -27.76 14.97 1.61
N PRO A 34 -28.34 14.20 0.67
CA PRO A 34 -27.72 13.91 -0.63
C PRO A 34 -27.42 15.17 -1.46
N GLN A 35 -28.22 16.22 -1.34
CA GLN A 35 -28.01 17.47 -2.06
C GLN A 35 -26.78 18.22 -1.54
N ILE A 36 -26.56 18.17 -0.22
CA ILE A 36 -25.38 18.79 0.40
C ILE A 36 -24.13 18.00 0.05
N LEU A 37 -24.18 16.66 0.07
CA LEU A 37 -23.07 15.82 -0.38
C LEU A 37 -22.72 16.08 -1.86
N ALA A 38 -23.73 16.19 -2.74
CA ALA A 38 -23.51 16.49 -4.15
C ALA A 38 -22.87 17.87 -4.35
N ALA A 39 -23.37 18.90 -3.65
CA ALA A 39 -22.79 20.24 -3.71
C ALA A 39 -21.36 20.29 -3.13
N LEU A 40 -21.07 19.52 -2.08
CA LEU A 40 -19.71 19.38 -1.54
C LEU A 40 -18.79 18.68 -2.55
N GLN A 41 -19.25 17.60 -3.19
CA GLN A 41 -18.50 16.89 -4.21
C GLN A 41 -18.18 17.81 -5.40
N GLU A 42 -19.16 18.57 -5.91
CA GLU A 42 -18.94 19.52 -7.01
C GLU A 42 -17.87 20.57 -6.65
N ARG A 43 -17.88 21.07 -5.41
CA ARG A 43 -16.87 22.01 -4.93
C ARG A 43 -15.50 21.35 -4.76
N LEU A 44 -15.45 20.10 -4.30
CA LEU A 44 -14.21 19.35 -4.14
C LEU A 44 -13.60 19.00 -5.51
N ASP A 45 -14.41 18.56 -6.48
CA ASP A 45 -13.98 18.34 -7.86
C ASP A 45 -13.43 19.63 -8.48
N GLY A 46 -14.03 20.78 -8.15
CA GLY A 46 -13.50 22.09 -8.55
C GLY A 46 -12.19 22.48 -7.87
N LEU A 47 -11.90 21.99 -6.65
CA LEU A 47 -10.63 22.24 -5.96
C LEU A 47 -9.51 21.33 -6.45
N VAL A 48 -9.82 20.08 -6.79
CA VAL A 48 -8.83 19.11 -7.27
C VAL A 48 -8.40 19.53 -8.69
N GLY A 49 -7.15 19.97 -8.81
CA GLY A 49 -6.56 20.39 -10.08
C GLY A 49 -6.70 21.89 -10.40
N SER A 50 -7.48 22.66 -9.64
CA SER A 50 -7.49 24.12 -9.76
C SER A 50 -6.23 24.73 -9.13
N PRO A 51 -5.46 25.57 -9.86
CA PRO A 51 -4.30 26.24 -9.28
C PRO A 51 -4.81 27.18 -8.18
N SER A 52 -4.34 26.98 -6.95
CA SER A 52 -4.72 27.80 -5.78
C SER A 52 -4.29 29.27 -5.87
N GLY A 53 -3.63 29.69 -6.96
CA GLY A 53 -2.97 30.98 -7.07
C GLY A 53 -1.70 31.10 -6.21
N TYR A 54 -1.44 30.12 -5.34
CA TYR A 54 -0.32 30.17 -4.39
C TYR A 54 1.01 30.25 -5.15
N MET A 55 1.20 29.41 -6.17
CA MET A 55 2.42 29.41 -6.98
C MET A 55 2.62 30.76 -7.68
N GLU A 56 1.55 31.39 -8.16
CA GLU A 56 1.54 32.69 -8.81
C GLU A 56 1.89 33.82 -7.84
N SER A 57 1.46 33.73 -6.58
CA SER A 57 1.72 34.72 -5.53
C SER A 57 3.18 34.74 -5.03
N LEU A 58 3.94 33.66 -5.24
CA LEU A 58 5.29 33.51 -4.70
C LEU A 58 6.32 34.46 -5.34
N PRO A 59 7.29 34.99 -4.57
CA PRO A 59 8.40 35.76 -5.10
C PRO A 59 9.21 34.99 -6.15
N LYS A 60 9.80 35.70 -7.13
CA LYS A 60 10.57 35.11 -8.24
C LYS A 60 11.67 34.15 -7.77
N VAL A 61 12.35 34.47 -6.65
CA VAL A 61 13.39 33.61 -6.09
C VAL A 61 12.85 32.27 -5.59
N VAL A 62 11.65 32.25 -5.01
CA VAL A 62 11.00 31.05 -4.50
C VAL A 62 10.53 30.19 -5.68
N LYS A 63 9.89 30.79 -6.69
CA LYS A 63 9.49 30.10 -7.92
C LYS A 63 10.67 29.35 -8.58
N ARG A 64 11.86 29.98 -8.64
CA ARG A 64 13.07 29.34 -9.16
C ARG A 64 13.51 28.12 -8.35
N ARG A 65 13.43 28.18 -7.01
CA ARG A 65 13.74 27.04 -6.13
C ARG A 65 12.75 25.90 -6.32
N VAL A 66 11.46 26.21 -6.37
CA VAL A 66 10.41 25.20 -6.63
C VAL A 66 10.64 24.52 -7.98
N ASN A 67 10.97 25.28 -9.03
CA ASN A 67 11.28 24.67 -10.34
C ASN A 67 12.54 23.79 -10.29
N ALA A 68 13.57 24.19 -9.55
CA ALA A 68 14.75 23.35 -9.34
C ALA A 68 14.41 22.05 -8.59
N LEU A 69 13.54 22.10 -7.58
CA LEU A 69 13.04 20.93 -6.87
C LEU A 69 12.20 20.02 -7.77
N LYS A 70 11.32 20.59 -8.62
CA LYS A 70 10.57 19.81 -9.61
C LYS A 70 11.51 19.07 -10.58
N ASN A 71 12.59 19.70 -11.03
CA ASN A 71 13.59 19.04 -11.88
C ASN A 71 14.32 17.90 -11.14
N LEU A 72 14.54 18.02 -9.83
CA LEU A 72 15.08 16.91 -9.03
C LEU A 72 14.05 15.80 -8.85
N GLN A 73 12.79 16.15 -8.62
CA GLN A 73 11.69 15.18 -8.49
C GLN A 73 11.59 14.29 -9.75
N VAL A 74 11.65 14.88 -10.94
CA VAL A 74 11.64 14.11 -12.20
C VAL A 74 12.79 13.10 -12.27
N LYS A 75 13.97 13.41 -11.70
CA LYS A 75 15.08 12.46 -11.64
C LYS A 75 14.82 11.35 -10.62
N CYS A 76 14.19 11.66 -9.48
CA CYS A 76 13.74 10.66 -8.52
C CYS A 76 12.72 9.71 -9.17
N ASP A 77 11.72 10.26 -9.87
CA ASP A 77 10.68 9.49 -10.55
C ASP A 77 11.28 8.54 -11.59
N HIS A 78 12.34 8.95 -12.30
CA HIS A 78 13.04 8.07 -13.25
C HIS A 78 13.75 6.89 -12.56
N ILE A 79 14.35 7.11 -11.38
CA ILE A 79 14.96 6.04 -10.57
C ILE A 79 13.87 5.11 -10.03
N GLU A 80 12.77 5.68 -9.55
CA GLU A 80 11.62 4.92 -9.05
C GLU A 80 10.98 4.05 -10.15
N ALA A 81 10.85 4.57 -11.37
CA ALA A 81 10.38 3.80 -12.52
C ALA A 81 11.28 2.58 -12.79
N LYS A 82 12.62 2.76 -12.77
CA LYS A 82 13.57 1.67 -12.93
C LYS A 82 13.49 0.65 -11.78
N PHE A 83 13.30 1.11 -10.56
CA PHE A 83 13.10 0.22 -9.40
C PHE A 83 11.85 -0.67 -9.59
N TYR A 84 10.71 -0.10 -9.97
CA TYR A 84 9.49 -0.89 -10.19
C TYR A 84 9.58 -1.80 -11.42
N GLU A 85 10.33 -1.41 -12.45
CA GLU A 85 10.65 -2.29 -13.58
C GLU A 85 11.42 -3.55 -13.11
N GLU A 86 12.47 -3.37 -12.31
CA GLU A 86 13.25 -4.48 -11.75
C GLU A 86 12.45 -5.34 -10.75
N VAL A 87 11.59 -4.73 -9.92
CA VAL A 87 10.66 -5.46 -9.04
C VAL A 87 9.69 -6.28 -9.87
N HIS A 88 9.13 -5.71 -10.93
CA HIS A 88 8.18 -6.42 -11.79
C HIS A 88 8.84 -7.60 -12.52
N GLU A 89 10.08 -7.45 -12.98
CA GLU A 89 10.90 -8.56 -13.50
C GLU A 89 11.13 -9.66 -12.47
N LEU A 90 11.43 -9.27 -11.23
CA LEU A 90 11.61 -10.19 -10.11
C LEU A 90 10.33 -10.96 -9.80
N GLU A 91 9.19 -10.26 -9.72
CA GLU A 91 7.87 -10.86 -9.51
C GLU A 91 7.54 -11.87 -10.61
N ARG A 92 7.75 -11.52 -11.89
CA ARG A 92 7.52 -12.45 -13.01
C ARG A 92 8.40 -13.70 -12.89
N LYS A 93 9.68 -13.54 -12.55
CA LYS A 93 10.61 -14.66 -12.37
C LYS A 93 10.13 -15.61 -11.27
N TYR A 94 9.73 -15.10 -10.11
CA TYR A 94 9.28 -15.95 -9.01
C TYR A 94 7.86 -16.50 -9.21
N ALA A 95 6.98 -15.78 -9.89
CA ALA A 95 5.67 -16.28 -10.28
C ALA A 95 5.79 -17.56 -11.13
N ALA A 96 6.74 -17.60 -12.08
CA ALA A 96 7.01 -18.81 -12.86
C ALA A 96 7.50 -19.99 -12.00
N LEU A 97 8.23 -19.74 -10.91
CA LEU A 97 8.66 -20.79 -9.97
C LEU A 97 7.51 -21.29 -9.09
N TYR A 98 6.53 -20.44 -8.79
CA TYR A 98 5.32 -20.83 -8.07
C TYR A 98 4.34 -21.62 -8.96
N GLN A 99 4.35 -21.41 -10.27
CA GLN A 99 3.36 -21.99 -11.18
C GLN A 99 3.23 -23.52 -11.04
N PRO A 100 4.30 -24.35 -11.06
CA PRO A 100 4.16 -25.80 -10.89
C PRO A 100 3.61 -26.21 -9.53
N LEU A 101 3.92 -25.44 -8.48
CA LEU A 101 3.38 -25.67 -7.13
C LEU A 101 1.88 -25.37 -7.09
N PHE A 102 1.44 -24.31 -7.77
CA PHE A 102 0.02 -23.97 -7.88
C PHE A 102 -0.73 -24.96 -8.75
N ASP A 103 -0.13 -25.44 -9.84
CA ASP A 103 -0.71 -26.49 -10.69
C ASP A 103 -0.90 -27.78 -9.88
N LYS A 104 0.14 -28.26 -9.18
CA LYS A 104 0.07 -29.44 -8.30
C LYS A 104 -0.95 -29.28 -7.17
N ARG A 105 -0.96 -28.12 -6.50
CA ARG A 105 -1.99 -27.79 -5.50
C ARG A 105 -3.39 -27.86 -6.12
N SER A 106 -3.53 -27.38 -7.35
CA SER A 106 -4.80 -27.39 -8.05
C SER A 106 -5.27 -28.79 -8.47
N GLU A 107 -4.35 -29.71 -8.78
CA GLU A 107 -4.65 -31.12 -9.03
C GLU A 107 -5.16 -31.82 -7.76
N ILE A 108 -4.52 -31.57 -6.62
CA ILE A 108 -4.94 -32.10 -5.31
C ILE A 108 -6.31 -31.57 -4.92
N VAL A 109 -6.54 -30.25 -5.00
CA VAL A 109 -7.82 -29.61 -4.62
C VAL A 109 -8.99 -30.13 -5.46
N ARG A 110 -8.75 -30.47 -6.74
CA ARG A 110 -9.78 -31.02 -7.62
C ARG A 110 -9.91 -32.55 -7.55
N ALA A 111 -9.18 -33.22 -6.65
CA ALA A 111 -9.07 -34.67 -6.59
C ALA A 111 -8.67 -35.33 -7.93
N ALA A 112 -7.93 -34.60 -8.77
CA ALA A 112 -7.34 -35.14 -10.00
C ALA A 112 -6.03 -35.88 -9.73
N TYR A 113 -5.41 -35.61 -8.57
CA TYR A 113 -4.23 -36.28 -8.07
C TYR A 113 -4.42 -36.62 -6.58
N GLU A 114 -4.19 -37.88 -6.22
CA GLU A 114 -4.18 -38.33 -4.83
C GLU A 114 -2.72 -38.27 -4.31
N PRO A 115 -2.43 -37.51 -3.23
CA PRO A 115 -1.11 -37.45 -2.64
C PRO A 115 -0.62 -38.81 -2.14
N THR A 116 0.69 -39.03 -2.26
CA THR A 116 1.36 -40.18 -1.65
C THR A 116 1.49 -40.00 -0.13
N ASP A 117 1.69 -41.11 0.61
CA ASP A 117 1.94 -41.06 2.05
C ASP A 117 3.12 -40.13 2.40
N GLU A 118 4.18 -40.14 1.59
CA GLU A 118 5.35 -39.26 1.76
C GLU A 118 5.00 -37.77 1.59
N GLU A 119 4.16 -37.42 0.61
CA GLU A 119 3.70 -36.04 0.41
C GLU A 119 2.76 -35.57 1.53
N CYS A 120 2.11 -36.50 2.22
CA CYS A 120 1.26 -36.22 3.37
C CYS A 120 2.06 -36.01 4.67
N GLU A 121 3.36 -36.33 4.71
CA GLU A 121 4.19 -36.13 5.90
C GLU A 121 4.49 -34.64 6.16
N TRP A 122 3.66 -33.99 6.97
CA TRP A 122 3.92 -32.61 7.43
C TRP A 122 5.01 -32.54 8.50
N LYS A 123 6.22 -32.10 8.10
CA LYS A 123 7.34 -31.88 9.03
C LYS A 123 7.20 -30.55 9.79
N LYS A 124 6.55 -30.59 10.97
CA LYS A 124 6.36 -29.42 11.87
C LYS A 124 7.66 -28.64 12.17
N GLU A 125 8.82 -29.28 12.18
CA GLU A 125 10.10 -28.60 12.45
C GLU A 125 10.55 -27.62 11.35
N ALA A 126 10.05 -27.75 10.12
CA ALA A 126 10.35 -26.81 9.04
C ALA A 126 9.59 -25.49 9.17
N GLU A 127 8.48 -25.48 9.91
CA GLU A 127 7.58 -24.33 10.06
C GLU A 127 8.22 -23.22 10.92
N ASN A 128 8.95 -23.59 11.97
CA ASN A 128 9.54 -22.63 12.91
C ASN A 128 10.90 -22.04 12.47
N ARG A 129 11.51 -22.51 11.37
CA ARG A 129 12.91 -22.20 11.05
C ARG A 129 13.18 -21.62 9.66
N ARG A 130 12.17 -21.07 8.98
CA ARG A 130 12.38 -20.29 7.75
C ARG A 130 12.83 -18.85 8.06
N SER A 131 13.95 -18.69 8.75
CA SER A 131 14.68 -17.42 8.73
C SER A 131 15.47 -17.36 7.42
N PHE A 132 14.87 -16.76 6.38
CA PHE A 132 15.65 -16.35 5.22
C PHE A 132 16.52 -15.16 5.63
N LYS A 133 17.83 -15.33 5.53
CA LYS A 133 18.79 -14.24 5.77
C LYS A 133 18.93 -13.48 4.47
N ILE A 134 18.43 -12.25 4.44
CA ILE A 134 18.68 -11.32 3.35
C ILE A 134 19.92 -10.50 3.74
N PHE A 135 20.89 -10.44 2.83
CA PHE A 135 22.03 -9.54 2.95
C PHE A 135 21.70 -8.26 2.18
N ILE A 136 21.67 -7.13 2.88
CA ILE A 136 21.46 -5.82 2.27
C ILE A 136 22.83 -5.15 2.14
N ASN A 137 23.27 -4.93 0.91
CA ASN A 137 24.44 -4.10 0.64
C ASN A 137 23.97 -2.65 0.58
N ASN A 138 24.48 -1.84 1.50
CA ASN A 138 24.20 -0.42 1.57
C ASN A 138 25.03 0.33 0.52
N SER A 139 24.60 1.54 0.17
CA SER A 139 25.26 2.41 -0.81
C SER A 139 26.66 2.85 -0.40
N ASP A 140 26.98 2.80 0.90
CA ASP A 140 28.31 3.06 1.46
C ASP A 140 29.25 1.83 1.41
N GLY A 141 28.79 0.72 0.81
CA GLY A 141 29.52 -0.55 0.74
C GLY A 141 29.45 -1.38 2.03
N SER A 142 28.76 -0.92 3.07
CA SER A 142 28.54 -1.71 4.28
C SER A 142 27.49 -2.80 4.02
N SER A 143 27.68 -3.99 4.61
CA SER A 143 26.70 -5.07 4.53
C SER A 143 26.00 -5.21 5.87
N SER A 144 24.67 -5.09 5.87
CA SER A 144 23.85 -5.29 7.06
C SER A 144 23.04 -6.58 6.97
N ARG A 145 22.97 -7.30 8.09
CA ARG A 145 22.27 -8.58 8.20
C ARG A 145 20.92 -8.34 8.86
N THR A 146 19.84 -8.54 8.11
CA THR A 146 18.50 -8.54 8.70
C THR A 146 17.96 -9.97 8.74
N LYS A 147 17.39 -10.35 9.89
CA LYS A 147 16.55 -11.54 9.98
C LYS A 147 15.15 -11.09 9.58
N THR A 148 14.65 -11.59 8.46
CA THR A 148 13.22 -11.46 8.19
C THR A 148 12.54 -12.72 8.74
N ASN A 149 11.58 -12.52 9.64
CA ASN A 149 10.63 -13.58 9.96
C ASN A 149 9.57 -13.52 8.86
N GLY A 150 9.40 -14.60 8.11
CA GLY A 150 8.35 -14.69 7.10
C GLY A 150 6.99 -14.56 7.76
N LYS A 151 6.37 -13.38 7.67
CA LYS A 151 4.96 -13.21 7.96
C LYS A 151 4.21 -13.88 6.81
N GLN A 152 3.58 -15.02 7.06
CA GLN A 152 2.62 -15.60 6.13
C GLN A 152 1.54 -14.54 5.88
N LYS A 153 1.35 -14.15 4.62
CA LYS A 153 0.12 -13.50 4.17
C LYS A 153 -0.94 -14.58 3.96
#